data_AF-A0A212TZX8-F1
#
_entry.id   AF-A0A212TZX8-F1
#
_cell.length_a   1.000
_cell.length_b   1.000
_cell.length_c   1.000
_cell.angle_alpha   90.00
_cell.angle_beta   90.00
_cell.angle_gamma   90.00
#
_symmetry.space_group_name_H-M   'P 1'
#
loop_
_entity.id
_entity.type
_entity.pdbx_description
1 polymer ?
#
loop_
_entity_poly.entity_id
_entity_poly.type
_entity_poly.pdbx_seq_one_letter_code
_entity_poly.pdbx_strand_id
1 'polypeptide(L)' 'MNRAKFTDWLRSQTYRDDPVGDIARDLTADPVGPADDHPVTVLDYVATVGGTAAATACRAAVAEWGAAL' A
#
# COMPACT_ATOMS: atom_id res chain seq x y z
N MET A 1 8.66 -0.07 20.32
CA MET A 1 7.70 -0.81 19.48
C MET A 1 8.05 -0.48 18.03
N ASN A 2 8.78 -1.35 17.35
CA ASN A 2 8.99 -1.22 15.90
C ASN A 2 7.64 -1.50 15.24
N ARG A 3 6.84 -0.47 14.97
CA ARG A 3 5.65 -0.62 14.12
C ARG A 3 6.15 -1.14 12.77
N ALA A 4 5.72 -2.33 12.37
CA ALA A 4 6.02 -2.86 11.04
C ALA A 4 5.64 -1.80 10.00
N LYS A 5 6.57 -1.40 9.13
CA LYS A 5 6.36 -0.33 8.15
C LYS A 5 5.16 -0.68 7.26
N PHE A 6 4.33 0.30 6.92
CA PHE A 6 3.12 0.06 6.13
C PHE A 6 3.43 -0.58 4.78
N THR A 7 4.49 -0.15 4.11
CA THR A 7 4.98 -0.72 2.84
C THR A 7 5.41 -2.17 2.97
N ASP A 8 6.07 -2.55 4.06
CA ASP A 8 6.46 -3.95 4.30
C ASP A 8 5.23 -4.83 4.49
N TRP A 9 4.26 -4.35 5.28
CA TRP A 9 2.98 -5.03 5.44
C TRP A 9 2.24 -5.14 4.10
N LEU A 10 2.17 -4.07 3.32
CA LEU A 10 1.47 -4.03 2.04
C LEU A 10 2.12 -4.98 1.02
N ARG A 11 3.46 -4.99 0.91
CA ARG A 11 4.20 -5.93 0.05
C ARG A 11 3.98 -7.39 0.43
N SER A 12 3.67 -7.69 1.69
CA SER A 12 3.31 -9.05 2.10
C SER A 12 1.91 -9.49 1.65
N GLN A 13 1.07 -8.58 1.15
CA GLN A 13 -0.31 -8.86 0.70
C GLN A 13 -0.43 -9.29 -0.77
N THR A 14 0.68 -9.59 -1.47
CA THR A 14 0.70 -9.94 -2.89
C THR A 14 -0.09 -11.19 -3.28
N TYR A 15 -0.46 -12.03 -2.31
CA TYR A 15 -1.24 -13.25 -2.50
C TYR A 15 -2.76 -13.02 -2.59
N ARG A 16 -3.25 -11.81 -2.28
CA ARG A 16 -4.69 -11.51 -2.29
C ARG A 16 -5.22 -11.36 -3.71
N ASP A 17 -6.44 -11.86 -3.92
CA ASP A 17 -7.21 -11.68 -5.15
C ASP A 17 -8.26 -10.57 -4.97
N ASP A 18 -7.77 -9.39 -4.59
CA ASP A 18 -8.58 -8.19 -4.39
C ASP A 18 -7.75 -6.94 -4.75
N PRO A 19 -8.37 -5.74 -4.77
CA PRO A 19 -7.65 -4.51 -5.11
C PRO A 19 -6.44 -4.18 -4.21
N VAL A 20 -6.38 -4.71 -2.98
CA VAL A 20 -5.21 -4.55 -2.10
C VAL A 20 -4.06 -5.43 -2.60
N GLY A 21 -4.37 -6.67 -3.01
CA GLY A 21 -3.42 -7.56 -3.67
C GLY A 21 -2.88 -7.02 -4.99
N ASP A 22 -3.71 -6.35 -5.78
CA ASP A 22 -3.27 -5.64 -7.00
C ASP A 22 -2.23 -4.57 -6.68
N ILE A 23 -2.54 -3.65 -5.75
CA ILE A 23 -1.59 -2.60 -5.34
C ILE A 23 -0.32 -3.19 -4.74
N ALA A 24 -0.43 -4.26 -3.95
CA ALA A 24 0.72 -4.93 -3.36
C ALA A 24 1.66 -5.48 -4.44
N ARG A 25 1.11 -6.11 -5.49
CA ARG A 25 1.89 -6.60 -6.65
C ARG A 25 2.52 -5.45 -7.42
N ASP A 26 1.74 -4.40 -7.71
CA ASP A 26 2.23 -3.22 -8.42
C ASP A 26 3.38 -2.55 -7.67
N LEU A 27 3.21 -2.29 -6.37
CA LEU A 27 4.22 -1.68 -5.51
C LEU A 27 5.48 -2.55 -5.35
N THR A 28 5.34 -3.88 -5.43
CA THR A 28 6.47 -4.81 -5.36
C THR A 28 7.25 -4.85 -6.68
N ALA A 29 6.55 -4.71 -7.81
CA ALA A 29 7.15 -4.68 -9.14
C ALA A 29 7.73 -3.31 -9.51
N ASP A 30 7.34 -2.24 -8.81
CA ASP A 30 7.74 -0.87 -9.07
C ASP A 30 9.17 -0.56 -8.55
N PRO A 31 10.13 -0.28 -9.45
CA PRO A 31 11.51 0.04 -9.07
C PRO A 31 11.69 1.45 -8.49
N VAL A 32 10.70 2.34 -8.66
CA VAL A 32 10.72 3.71 -8.14
C VAL A 32 10.07 3.74 -6.77
N GLY A 33 8.81 3.32 -6.69
CA GLY A 33 8.02 3.30 -5.46
C GLY A 33 7.81 4.69 -4.81
N PRO A 34 7.18 4.72 -3.62
CA PRO A 34 6.96 5.94 -2.85
C PRO A 34 8.26 6.43 -2.20
N ALA A 35 8.32 7.74 -1.91
CA ALA A 35 9.51 8.38 -1.33
C ALA A 35 9.85 7.88 0.09
N ASP A 36 8.86 7.42 0.85
CA ASP A 36 9.04 6.80 2.16
C ASP A 36 7.90 5.82 2.50
N ASP A 37 7.99 5.22 3.68
CA ASP A 37 7.06 4.19 4.15
C ASP A 37 5.85 4.75 4.92
N HIS A 38 5.67 6.06 4.96
CA HIS A 38 4.57 6.68 5.69
C HIS A 38 3.25 6.46 4.93
N PRO A 39 2.16 6.01 5.59
CA PRO A 39 0.90 5.70 4.91
C PRO A 39 0.35 6.82 4.01
N VAL A 40 0.53 8.07 4.41
CA VAL A 40 0.12 9.25 3.62
C VAL A 40 0.94 9.37 2.34
N THR A 41 2.26 9.22 2.42
CA THR A 41 3.16 9.26 1.24
C THR A 41 2.83 8.14 0.26
N VAL A 42 2.57 6.92 0.76
CA VAL A 42 2.18 5.79 -0.08
C VAL A 42 0.81 6.03 -0.72
N LEU A 43 -0.15 6.57 0.02
CA LEU A 43 -1.46 6.91 -0.52
C LEU A 43 -1.38 7.97 -1.64
N ASP A 44 -0.62 9.04 -1.42
CA ASP A 44 -0.42 10.11 -2.40
C ASP A 44 0.29 9.58 -3.65
N TYR A 45 1.29 8.72 -3.47
CA TYR A 45 1.97 8.04 -4.57
C TYR A 45 0.99 7.20 -5.39
N VAL A 46 0.26 6.29 -4.75
CA VAL A 46 -0.71 5.40 -5.40
C VAL A 46 -1.83 6.19 -6.08
N ALA A 47 -2.29 7.30 -5.49
CA ALA A 47 -3.27 8.17 -6.11
C ALA A 47 -2.72 8.84 -7.38
N THR A 48 -1.43 9.21 -7.38
CA THR A 48 -0.76 9.84 -8.52
C THR A 48 -0.55 8.86 -9.67
N VAL A 49 -0.09 7.63 -9.39
CA VAL A 49 0.28 6.66 -10.44
C VAL A 49 -0.85 5.70 -10.83
N GLY A 50 -1.70 5.31 -9.89
CA GLY A 50 -2.78 4.32 -10.07
C GLY A 50 -4.19 4.92 -10.12
N GLY A 51 -4.32 6.23 -9.90
CA GLY A 51 -5.59 6.95 -9.95
C GLY A 51 -6.53 6.67 -8.77
N THR A 52 -7.79 7.10 -8.89
CA THR A 52 -8.75 7.15 -7.77
C THR A 52 -9.15 5.77 -7.23
N ALA A 53 -9.24 4.76 -8.09
CA ALA A 53 -9.60 3.40 -7.68
C ALA A 53 -8.49 2.79 -6.80
N ALA A 54 -7.23 2.87 -7.26
CA ALA A 54 -6.08 2.43 -6.49
C ALA A 54 -5.93 3.23 -5.18
N ALA A 55 -6.16 4.54 -5.22
CA ALA A 55 -6.15 5.37 -4.00
C ALA A 55 -7.19 4.91 -2.97
N THR A 56 -8.38 4.51 -3.42
CA THR A 56 -9.45 4.02 -2.54
C THR A 56 -9.08 2.69 -1.90
N ALA A 57 -8.54 1.76 -2.68
CA ALA A 57 -8.06 0.49 -2.17
C ALA A 57 -6.84 0.65 -1.24
N CYS A 58 -5.92 1.57 -1.54
CA CYS A 58 -4.81 1.91 -0.64
C CYS A 58 -5.31 2.49 0.69
N ARG A 59 -6.36 3.32 0.68
CA ARG A 59 -7.00 3.83 1.91
C ARG A 59 -7.58 2.70 2.75
N ALA A 60 -8.23 1.71 2.13
CA ALA A 60 -8.72 0.52 2.82
C ALA A 60 -7.56 -0.29 3.41
N ALA A 61 -6.47 -0.48 2.66
CA ALA A 61 -5.27 -1.17 3.11
C ALA A 61 -4.62 -0.50 4.34
N VAL A 62 -4.56 0.84 4.38
CA VAL A 62 -4.06 1.58 5.56
C VAL A 62 -4.94 1.34 6.79
N ALA A 63 -6.26 1.30 6.62
CA ALA A 63 -7.19 1.02 7.71
C ALA A 63 -7.03 -0.41 8.24
N GLU A 64 -6.88 -1.41 7.35
CA GLU A 64 -6.61 -2.80 7.71
C GLU A 64 -5.28 -2.94 8.49
N TRP A 65 -4.21 -2.31 8.01
CA TRP A 65 -2.92 -2.30 8.69
C TRP A 65 -3.01 -1.70 10.10
N GLY A 66 -3.73 -0.58 10.24
CA GLY A 66 -3.94 0.07 11.55
C GLY A 66 -4.73 -0.79 12.55
N ALA A 67 -5.63 -1.66 12.07
CA ALA A 67 -6.40 -2.58 12.91
C ALA A 67 -5.63 -3.86 13.28
N ALA A 68 -4.58 -4.21 12.54
CA ALA A 68 -3.73 -5.37 12.79
C ALA A 68 -2.60 -5.12 13.81
N LEU A 69 -2.46 -3.88 14.29
CA LEU A 69 -1.48 -3.43 15.29
C LEU A 69 -2.08 -3.40 16.70
#